data_AF-A0A0J9B7U0-F1
#
_entry.id   AF-A0A0J9B7U0-F1
#
_cell.length_a   1.000
_cell.length_b   1.000
_cell.length_c   1.000
_cell.angle_alpha   90.00
_cell.angle_beta   90.00
_cell.angle_gamma   90.00
#
_symmetry.space_group_name_H-M   'P 1'
#
loop_
_entity.id
_entity.type
_entity.pdbx_description
1 polymer ?
#
loop_
_entity_poly.entity_id
_entity_poly.type
_entity_poly.pdbx_seq_one_letter_code
_entity_poly.pdbx_strand_id
1 'polypeptide(L)'
;MRQPDYKDRLLEIHGTNMWNGYHVERAIEFAKKFNLTGIIFHCNDIIDRAIKPDKYFPPNVSLLSYNNRDGDTKNHKYYLGNVIDKITAAGLEFYVEVKEIYYPHEILQEFPYLRKENGAVCPTEPFWWEFLEEKIREFVQRFPKVSGIIVSAGTRESMVSLAANKCECERCRCCDMNLWYRKLITAMFKPLDAAGKKLIVRDFSYTADHQYAMVDAARDVSEKIIMALKKTPHDYYPTFPDNPSVGNCGNLEQWIEFDTWGQYFGLGIIPCSVAEDMQGRLQRYLEKGASGIMLRTDWERLLQGSTFNSFNIFNLIAGAMLGADVNMDLDDAYREWLRFGLVSPLEYDSCPQEPCVPKAPQAFDVFKRLMKDSWKILEKTLYVRGHVFNRNAQMFDRYFLTYFIMTVQHTRDHWDAGASEKVQPVGDHMEIMFREKQEARQMAADLRNWLKPEALGVSADIEKYLNFVLDVYEVYVEIFDAQIRTAAWIRKAEQSCSAEDRRSAGETLAEYDGLADRLAAVVSGRGYSNNVEYVMDPERIRRFKEDCSRTLDELGG
;
A
#
# COMPACT_ATOMS: atom_id res chain seq x y z
N MET A 1 -25.73 17.30 -16.41
CA MET A 1 -25.14 16.58 -15.26
C MET A 1 -24.12 17.49 -14.63
N ARG A 2 -24.03 17.52 -13.29
CA ARG A 2 -22.96 18.24 -12.57
C ARG A 2 -21.61 17.62 -12.96
N GLN A 3 -20.61 18.45 -13.22
CA GLN A 3 -19.25 17.98 -13.48
C GLN A 3 -18.68 17.39 -12.18
N PRO A 4 -18.03 16.21 -12.22
CA PRO A 4 -17.36 15.65 -11.05
C PRO A 4 -16.34 16.62 -10.44
N ASP A 5 -16.25 16.63 -9.11
CA ASP A 5 -15.30 17.49 -8.39
C ASP A 5 -13.84 17.15 -8.74
N TYR A 6 -13.50 15.86 -8.80
CA TYR A 6 -12.23 15.38 -9.37
C TYR A 6 -12.44 14.93 -10.81
N LYS A 7 -11.69 15.49 -11.75
CA LYS A 7 -11.85 15.17 -13.18
C LYS A 7 -11.34 13.76 -13.52
N ASP A 8 -10.20 13.36 -12.94
CA ASP A 8 -9.58 12.05 -13.14
C ASP A 8 -9.85 11.16 -11.93
N ARG A 9 -10.44 9.98 -12.13
CA ARG A 9 -10.84 9.08 -11.06
C ARG A 9 -10.43 7.66 -11.48
N LEU A 10 -9.33 7.17 -10.95
CA LEU A 10 -8.71 5.93 -11.41
C LEU A 10 -8.76 4.84 -10.35
N LEU A 11 -8.92 3.59 -10.81
CA LEU A 11 -8.77 2.40 -9.99
C LEU A 11 -7.39 1.78 -10.25
N GLU A 12 -6.63 1.49 -9.20
CA GLU A 12 -5.30 0.90 -9.28
C GLU A 12 -5.28 -0.53 -8.75
N ILE A 13 -4.80 -1.46 -9.58
CA ILE A 13 -4.48 -2.85 -9.22
C ILE A 13 -2.97 -2.98 -9.14
N HIS A 14 -2.45 -3.24 -7.95
CA HIS A 14 -1.03 -3.38 -7.63
C HIS A 14 -0.63 -4.85 -7.39
N GLY A 15 -1.57 -5.69 -7.00
CA GLY A 15 -1.40 -7.11 -6.77
C GLY A 15 -1.33 -7.94 -8.04
N THR A 16 -1.04 -9.23 -7.89
CA THR A 16 -1.01 -10.18 -9.02
C THR A 16 -2.36 -10.34 -9.72
N ASN A 17 -3.45 -9.82 -9.14
CA ASN A 17 -4.78 -9.84 -9.69
C ASN A 17 -4.89 -9.12 -11.05
N MET A 18 -3.96 -8.23 -11.39
CA MET A 18 -3.88 -7.63 -12.73
C MET A 18 -3.70 -8.67 -13.85
N TRP A 19 -3.17 -9.86 -13.52
CA TRP A 19 -3.00 -10.98 -14.46
C TRP A 19 -4.16 -11.99 -14.40
N ASN A 20 -5.19 -11.71 -13.59
CA ASN A 20 -6.40 -12.52 -13.50
C ASN A 20 -7.52 -11.85 -14.30
N GLY A 21 -7.85 -12.42 -15.48
CA GLY A 21 -8.87 -11.85 -16.37
C GLY A 21 -10.25 -11.69 -15.73
N TYR A 22 -10.63 -12.53 -14.76
CA TYR A 22 -11.89 -12.39 -14.02
C TYR A 22 -11.87 -11.14 -13.11
N HIS A 23 -10.76 -10.91 -12.41
CA HIS A 23 -10.62 -9.74 -11.55
C HIS A 23 -10.61 -8.44 -12.37
N VAL A 24 -9.88 -8.44 -13.50
CA VAL A 24 -9.84 -7.29 -14.42
C VAL A 24 -11.23 -6.94 -14.95
N GLU A 25 -12.04 -7.94 -15.29
CA GLU A 25 -13.43 -7.72 -15.73
C GLU A 25 -14.27 -7.06 -14.61
N ARG A 26 -14.16 -7.54 -13.36
CA ARG A 26 -14.83 -6.92 -12.21
C ARG A 26 -14.40 -5.47 -11.99
N ALA A 27 -13.11 -5.17 -12.17
CA ALA A 27 -12.59 -3.81 -12.06
C ALA A 27 -13.13 -2.89 -13.16
N ILE A 28 -13.26 -3.38 -14.41
CA ILE A 28 -13.89 -2.64 -15.52
C ILE A 28 -15.37 -2.36 -15.22
N GLU A 29 -16.13 -3.36 -14.78
CA GLU A 29 -17.54 -3.18 -14.47
C GLU A 29 -17.77 -2.25 -13.26
N PHE A 30 -16.89 -2.33 -12.25
CA PHE A 30 -16.88 -1.36 -11.15
C PHE A 30 -16.61 0.06 -11.67
N ALA A 31 -15.57 0.24 -12.49
CA ALA A 31 -15.21 1.54 -13.04
C ALA A 31 -16.36 2.15 -13.86
N LYS A 32 -17.04 1.35 -14.69
CA LYS A 32 -18.23 1.78 -15.43
C LYS A 32 -19.38 2.17 -14.49
N LYS A 33 -19.69 1.32 -13.50
CA LYS A 33 -20.79 1.56 -12.55
C LYS A 33 -20.63 2.89 -11.80
N PHE A 34 -19.41 3.23 -11.41
CA PHE A 34 -19.11 4.44 -10.65
C PHE A 34 -18.56 5.60 -11.50
N ASN A 35 -18.63 5.50 -12.84
CA ASN A 35 -18.14 6.52 -13.77
C ASN A 35 -16.69 6.96 -13.50
N LEU A 36 -15.81 6.00 -13.21
CA LEU A 36 -14.37 6.22 -13.17
C LEU A 36 -13.83 6.51 -14.57
N THR A 37 -12.66 7.13 -14.65
CA THR A 37 -12.04 7.55 -15.92
C THR A 37 -10.95 6.62 -16.40
N GLY A 38 -10.38 5.78 -15.53
CA GLY A 38 -9.29 4.90 -15.93
C GLY A 38 -8.95 3.79 -14.95
N ILE A 39 -8.10 2.88 -15.43
CA ILE A 39 -7.52 1.76 -14.68
C ILE A 39 -6.00 1.83 -14.75
N ILE A 40 -5.34 1.54 -13.64
CA ILE A 40 -3.89 1.49 -13.49
C ILE A 40 -3.49 0.06 -13.15
N PHE A 41 -2.51 -0.47 -13.88
CA PHE A 41 -1.78 -1.67 -13.48
C PHE A 41 -0.43 -1.25 -12.90
N HIS A 42 -0.26 -1.46 -11.60
CA HIS A 42 0.97 -1.13 -10.89
C HIS A 42 1.81 -2.38 -10.68
N CYS A 43 2.95 -2.45 -11.37
CA CYS A 43 3.92 -3.50 -11.18
C CYS A 43 5.28 -2.95 -11.59
N ASN A 44 6.27 -3.06 -10.68
CA ASN A 44 7.59 -2.44 -10.81
C ASN A 44 8.19 -2.57 -12.22
N ASP A 45 8.03 -3.76 -12.82
CA ASP A 45 8.67 -4.22 -14.05
C ASP A 45 7.68 -4.58 -15.16
N ILE A 46 6.43 -4.10 -15.12
CA ILE A 46 5.40 -4.50 -16.12
C ILE A 46 5.82 -4.21 -17.57
N ILE A 47 6.55 -3.11 -17.80
CA ILE A 47 7.10 -2.78 -19.11
C ILE A 47 8.13 -3.84 -19.52
N ASP A 48 9.09 -4.19 -18.65
CA ASP A 48 10.13 -5.20 -18.92
C ASP A 48 9.60 -6.63 -19.08
N ARG A 49 8.40 -6.90 -18.57
CA ARG A 49 7.67 -8.15 -18.81
C ARG A 49 7.00 -8.17 -20.17
N ALA A 50 6.53 -7.02 -20.67
CA ALA A 50 5.77 -6.95 -21.92
C ALA A 50 6.61 -6.57 -23.15
N ILE A 51 7.78 -5.96 -22.93
CA ILE A 51 8.72 -5.59 -23.98
C ILE A 51 10.16 -5.97 -23.62
N LYS A 52 10.97 -6.13 -24.66
CA LYS A 52 12.40 -6.38 -24.58
C LYS A 52 13.03 -5.52 -25.67
N PRO A 53 13.66 -4.38 -25.33
CA PRO A 53 14.04 -3.38 -26.31
C PRO A 53 14.87 -3.95 -27.47
N ASP A 54 14.31 -3.96 -28.69
CA ASP A 54 14.88 -4.66 -29.86
C ASP A 54 16.31 -4.18 -30.18
N LYS A 55 16.60 -2.91 -29.92
CA LYS A 55 17.93 -2.28 -30.06
C LYS A 55 19.02 -2.99 -29.25
N TYR A 56 18.69 -3.43 -28.04
CA TYR A 56 19.62 -4.10 -27.13
C TYR A 56 19.51 -5.61 -27.19
N PHE A 57 18.41 -6.12 -27.75
CA PHE A 57 18.17 -7.54 -27.88
C PHE A 57 17.56 -7.94 -29.23
N PRO A 58 18.41 -8.09 -30.26
CA PRO A 58 17.96 -8.53 -31.56
C PRO A 58 17.21 -9.87 -31.49
N PRO A 59 16.13 -10.09 -32.28
CA PRO A 59 15.27 -11.29 -32.17
C PRO A 59 16.02 -12.62 -32.29
N ASN A 60 17.02 -12.69 -33.17
CA ASN A 60 17.87 -13.88 -33.34
C ASN A 60 18.72 -14.19 -32.10
N VAL A 61 19.27 -13.15 -31.44
CA VAL A 61 20.02 -13.31 -30.18
C VAL A 61 19.08 -13.67 -29.03
N SER A 62 17.87 -13.08 -29.01
CA SER A 62 16.83 -13.38 -28.02
C SER A 62 16.46 -14.87 -28.03
N LEU A 63 16.17 -15.43 -29.20
CA LEU A 63 15.73 -16.81 -29.35
C LEU A 63 16.84 -17.83 -29.01
N LEU A 64 18.09 -17.51 -29.34
CA LEU A 64 19.22 -18.42 -29.10
C LEU A 64 19.68 -18.41 -27.64
N SER A 65 19.79 -17.22 -27.03
CA SER A 65 20.39 -17.06 -25.70
C SER A 65 19.37 -16.96 -24.57
N TYR A 66 18.12 -16.58 -24.87
CA TYR A 66 17.12 -16.17 -23.88
C TYR A 66 15.70 -16.71 -24.18
N ASN A 67 15.60 -17.92 -24.74
CA ASN A 67 14.35 -18.50 -25.25
C ASN A 67 13.16 -18.49 -24.27
N ASN A 68 13.37 -18.87 -23.00
CA ASN A 68 12.28 -18.88 -21.99
C ASN A 68 11.72 -17.46 -21.77
N ARG A 69 12.60 -16.46 -21.65
CA ARG A 69 12.19 -15.06 -21.52
C ARG A 69 11.43 -14.58 -22.75
N ASP A 70 11.84 -15.00 -23.95
CA ASP A 70 11.13 -14.65 -25.19
C ASP A 70 9.68 -15.16 -25.14
N GLY A 71 9.49 -16.42 -24.71
CA GLY A 71 8.17 -17.02 -24.46
C GLY A 71 7.34 -16.24 -23.43
N ASP A 72 7.93 -15.93 -22.28
CA ASP A 72 7.26 -15.17 -21.21
C ASP A 72 6.87 -13.76 -21.69
N THR A 73 7.80 -13.04 -22.34
CA THR A 73 7.58 -11.68 -22.85
C THR A 73 6.47 -11.68 -23.89
N LYS A 74 6.46 -12.69 -24.76
CA LYS A 74 5.41 -12.88 -25.76
C LYS A 74 4.04 -13.09 -25.11
N ASN A 75 3.95 -13.91 -24.06
CA ASN A 75 2.68 -14.13 -23.36
C ASN A 75 2.17 -12.85 -22.69
N HIS A 76 3.01 -12.15 -21.93
CA HIS A 76 2.66 -10.87 -21.29
C HIS A 76 2.23 -9.83 -22.31
N LYS A 77 2.92 -9.76 -23.47
CA LYS A 77 2.53 -8.88 -24.57
C LYS A 77 1.11 -9.13 -25.06
N TYR A 78 0.74 -10.38 -25.33
CA TYR A 78 -0.61 -10.70 -25.82
C TYR A 78 -1.67 -10.44 -24.76
N TYR A 79 -1.39 -10.83 -23.50
CA TYR A 79 -2.29 -10.58 -22.39
C TYR A 79 -2.54 -9.08 -22.18
N LEU A 80 -1.45 -8.29 -22.06
CA LEU A 80 -1.53 -6.85 -21.85
C LEU A 80 -2.25 -6.17 -23.02
N GLY A 81 -1.98 -6.56 -24.26
CA GLY A 81 -2.70 -6.06 -25.43
C GLY A 81 -4.21 -6.31 -25.34
N ASN A 82 -4.62 -7.53 -24.97
CA ASN A 82 -6.04 -7.87 -24.82
C ASN A 82 -6.71 -7.07 -23.69
N VAL A 83 -6.03 -6.90 -22.55
CA VAL A 83 -6.56 -6.14 -21.42
C VAL A 83 -6.70 -4.67 -21.78
N ILE A 84 -5.70 -4.07 -22.43
CA ILE A 84 -5.77 -2.68 -22.91
C ILE A 84 -6.97 -2.50 -23.85
N ASP A 85 -7.18 -3.44 -24.77
CA ASP A 85 -8.32 -3.41 -25.69
C ASP A 85 -9.66 -3.42 -24.94
N LYS A 86 -9.81 -4.26 -23.91
CA LYS A 86 -11.04 -4.34 -23.10
C LYS A 86 -11.28 -3.07 -22.30
N ILE A 87 -10.26 -2.55 -21.61
CA ILE A 87 -10.35 -1.34 -20.80
C ILE A 87 -10.71 -0.14 -21.69
N THR A 88 -10.04 0.02 -22.82
CA THR A 88 -10.33 1.13 -23.75
C THR A 88 -11.67 0.99 -24.47
N ALA A 89 -12.12 -0.23 -24.78
CA ALA A 89 -13.46 -0.48 -25.31
C ALA A 89 -14.57 -0.13 -24.31
N ALA A 90 -14.28 -0.20 -23.01
CA ALA A 90 -15.16 0.29 -21.94
C ALA A 90 -15.14 1.82 -21.78
N GLY A 91 -14.38 2.55 -22.60
CA GLY A 91 -14.25 4.00 -22.54
C GLY A 91 -13.33 4.50 -21.43
N LEU A 92 -12.50 3.62 -20.86
CA LEU A 92 -11.58 3.93 -19.76
C LEU A 92 -10.17 4.17 -20.30
N GLU A 93 -9.46 5.11 -19.68
CA GLU A 93 -8.01 5.26 -19.86
C GLU A 93 -7.25 4.09 -19.21
N PHE A 94 -6.09 3.75 -19.75
CA PHE A 94 -5.23 2.72 -19.19
C PHE A 94 -3.82 3.23 -18.93
N TYR A 95 -3.32 2.99 -17.73
CA TYR A 95 -1.98 3.37 -17.31
C TYR A 95 -1.22 2.17 -16.78
N VAL A 96 0.08 2.16 -17.02
CA VAL A 96 1.00 1.28 -16.29
C VAL A 96 1.77 2.11 -15.28
N GLU A 97 1.89 1.60 -14.07
CA GLU A 97 2.70 2.19 -13.02
C GLU A 97 3.93 1.34 -12.73
N VAL A 98 5.11 1.97 -12.80
CA VAL A 98 6.43 1.31 -12.79
C VAL A 98 7.42 1.97 -11.83
N LYS A 99 8.48 1.24 -11.50
CA LYS A 99 9.62 1.74 -10.71
C LYS A 99 10.86 1.75 -11.58
N GLU A 100 11.14 2.90 -12.19
CA GLU A 100 12.29 3.05 -13.09
C GLU A 100 13.52 3.59 -12.33
N ILE A 101 14.75 3.17 -12.67
CA ILE A 101 15.08 2.38 -13.87
C ILE A 101 15.10 0.88 -13.56
N TYR A 102 14.32 0.14 -14.32
CA TYR A 102 14.26 -1.32 -14.32
C TYR A 102 14.79 -1.85 -15.66
N TYR A 103 15.44 -3.01 -15.63
CA TYR A 103 16.13 -3.59 -16.79
C TYR A 103 16.23 -5.13 -16.77
N PRO A 104 16.20 -5.83 -17.92
CA PRO A 104 16.56 -7.24 -18.04
C PRO A 104 17.92 -7.58 -17.40
N HIS A 105 18.05 -8.63 -16.57
CA HIS A 105 19.36 -9.02 -16.00
C HIS A 105 20.47 -9.20 -17.07
N GLU A 106 20.08 -9.61 -18.27
CA GLU A 106 20.88 -9.74 -19.48
C GLU A 106 21.60 -8.43 -19.88
N ILE A 107 21.06 -7.26 -19.55
CA ILE A 107 21.75 -5.98 -19.77
C ILE A 107 23.11 -5.97 -19.08
N LEU A 108 23.24 -6.54 -17.88
CA LEU A 108 24.54 -6.60 -17.19
C LEU A 108 25.48 -7.68 -17.75
N GLN A 109 24.96 -8.64 -18.52
CA GLN A 109 25.77 -9.64 -19.22
C GLN A 109 26.36 -9.04 -20.50
N GLU A 110 25.54 -8.33 -21.28
CA GLU A 110 25.96 -7.69 -22.53
C GLU A 110 26.78 -6.41 -22.27
N PHE A 111 26.48 -5.68 -21.20
CA PHE A 111 27.14 -4.42 -20.84
C PHE A 111 27.74 -4.50 -19.41
N PRO A 112 28.78 -5.34 -19.20
CA PRO A 112 29.31 -5.61 -17.86
C PRO A 112 29.92 -4.38 -17.18
N TYR A 113 30.32 -3.36 -17.94
CA TYR A 113 30.88 -2.11 -17.41
C TYR A 113 29.89 -1.29 -16.56
N LEU A 114 28.59 -1.57 -16.68
CA LEU A 114 27.53 -0.96 -15.86
C LEU A 114 27.61 -1.41 -14.39
N ARG A 115 28.20 -2.58 -14.13
CA ARG A 115 28.44 -3.13 -12.79
C ARG A 115 29.89 -2.87 -12.38
N LYS A 116 30.09 -2.26 -11.22
CA LYS A 116 31.42 -2.02 -10.64
C LYS A 116 31.94 -3.27 -9.92
N GLU A 117 33.21 -3.26 -9.56
CA GLU A 117 33.89 -4.41 -8.92
C GLU A 117 33.22 -4.85 -7.61
N ASN A 118 32.66 -3.91 -6.85
CA ASN A 118 31.90 -4.18 -5.62
C ASN A 118 30.49 -4.74 -5.88
N GLY A 119 30.14 -5.04 -7.14
CA GLY A 119 28.82 -5.51 -7.56
C GLY A 119 27.76 -4.42 -7.70
N ALA A 120 28.06 -3.16 -7.34
CA ALA A 120 27.10 -2.07 -7.47
C ALA A 120 26.88 -1.71 -8.94
N VAL A 121 25.62 -1.50 -9.30
CA VAL A 121 25.23 -0.96 -10.61
C VAL A 121 25.30 0.55 -10.52
N CYS A 122 26.00 1.18 -11.45
CA CYS A 122 26.24 2.63 -11.40
C CYS A 122 25.01 3.39 -11.94
N PRO A 123 24.27 4.15 -11.10
CA PRO A 123 23.05 4.83 -11.54
C PRO A 123 23.30 6.06 -12.40
N THR A 124 24.55 6.52 -12.47
CA THR A 124 24.93 7.74 -13.21
C THR A 124 25.54 7.44 -14.57
N GLU A 125 25.58 6.18 -15.01
CA GLU A 125 26.07 5.85 -16.36
C GLU A 125 25.16 6.45 -17.45
N PRO A 126 25.71 7.08 -18.51
CA PRO A 126 24.90 7.69 -19.56
C PRO A 126 24.02 6.69 -20.31
N PHE A 127 24.43 5.42 -20.35
CA PHE A 127 23.72 4.30 -20.97
C PHE A 127 22.24 4.29 -20.61
N TRP A 128 21.91 4.56 -19.34
CA TRP A 128 20.55 4.48 -18.83
C TRP A 128 19.56 5.42 -19.51
N TRP A 129 20.02 6.58 -19.99
CA TRP A 129 19.13 7.59 -20.59
C TRP A 129 18.68 7.15 -21.98
N GLU A 130 19.61 6.64 -22.79
CA GLU A 130 19.29 6.08 -24.10
C GLU A 130 18.50 4.77 -23.96
N PHE A 131 18.88 3.91 -23.02
CA PHE A 131 18.15 2.68 -22.72
C PHE A 131 16.69 2.96 -22.36
N LEU A 132 16.45 3.90 -21.43
CA LEU A 132 15.11 4.25 -20.98
C LEU A 132 14.30 4.91 -22.10
N GLU A 133 14.88 5.83 -22.88
CA GLU A 133 14.19 6.47 -24.00
C GLU A 133 13.73 5.44 -25.05
N GLU A 134 14.60 4.49 -25.42
CA GLU A 134 14.27 3.44 -26.39
C GLU A 134 13.25 2.45 -25.84
N LYS A 135 13.38 2.06 -24.57
CA LYS A 135 12.40 1.21 -23.87
C LYS A 135 11.00 1.84 -23.90
N ILE A 136 10.87 3.11 -23.52
CA ILE A 136 9.58 3.78 -23.50
C ILE A 136 9.03 4.01 -24.91
N ARG A 137 9.90 4.35 -25.88
CA ARG A 137 9.53 4.49 -27.29
C ARG A 137 8.94 3.19 -27.86
N GLU A 138 9.61 2.06 -27.63
CA GLU A 138 9.11 0.77 -28.09
C GLU A 138 7.78 0.40 -27.40
N PHE A 139 7.67 0.64 -26.09
CA PHE A 139 6.45 0.38 -25.33
C PHE A 139 5.23 1.09 -25.93
N VAL A 140 5.33 2.40 -26.19
CA VAL A 140 4.19 3.17 -26.75
C VAL A 140 3.88 2.82 -28.20
N GLN A 141 4.90 2.41 -28.98
CA GLN A 141 4.68 1.89 -30.33
C GLN A 141 3.97 0.53 -30.32
N ARG A 142 4.32 -0.32 -29.35
CA ARG A 142 3.76 -1.66 -29.20
C ARG A 142 2.34 -1.64 -28.64
N PHE A 143 2.05 -0.71 -27.74
CA PHE A 143 0.77 -0.56 -27.07
C PHE A 143 0.19 0.83 -27.31
N PRO A 144 -0.20 1.18 -28.56
CA PRO A 144 -0.61 2.54 -28.92
C PRO A 144 -1.89 3.00 -28.21
N LYS A 145 -2.65 2.10 -27.60
CA LYS A 145 -3.87 2.38 -26.84
C LYS A 145 -3.64 2.67 -25.36
N VAL A 146 -2.41 2.53 -24.85
CA VAL A 146 -2.08 3.02 -23.50
C VAL A 146 -2.31 4.54 -23.43
N SER A 147 -2.76 5.04 -22.30
CA SER A 147 -2.96 6.48 -22.05
C SER A 147 -1.71 7.16 -21.53
N GLY A 148 -0.89 6.44 -20.76
CA GLY A 148 0.36 6.96 -20.21
C GLY A 148 1.09 6.00 -19.30
N ILE A 149 2.14 6.52 -18.67
CA ILE A 149 2.95 5.81 -17.69
C ILE A 149 2.99 6.64 -16.41
N ILE A 150 2.80 5.95 -15.28
CA ILE A 150 3.04 6.48 -13.94
C ILE A 150 4.41 5.94 -13.47
N VAL A 151 5.31 6.80 -13.02
CA VAL A 151 6.67 6.39 -12.62
C VAL A 151 7.01 6.79 -11.20
N SER A 152 7.48 5.83 -10.42
CA SER A 152 8.19 6.06 -9.16
C SER A 152 9.71 6.06 -9.41
N ALA A 153 10.33 7.24 -9.41
CA ALA A 153 11.77 7.38 -9.62
C ALA A 153 12.57 7.54 -8.31
N GLY A 154 11.90 7.91 -7.21
CA GLY A 154 12.51 8.20 -5.90
C GLY A 154 12.63 7.02 -4.94
N THR A 155 12.13 5.86 -5.35
CA THR A 155 12.08 4.64 -4.53
C THR A 155 13.43 3.90 -4.50
N ARG A 156 13.60 3.08 -3.46
CA ARG A 156 14.72 2.12 -3.32
C ARG A 156 14.43 0.77 -3.98
N GLU A 157 13.28 0.65 -4.64
CA GLU A 157 12.77 -0.62 -5.18
C GLU A 157 13.00 -0.80 -6.68
N SER A 158 13.53 0.22 -7.37
CA SER A 158 14.06 0.07 -8.73
C SER A 158 15.42 -0.62 -8.70
N MET A 159 15.83 -1.26 -9.80
CA MET A 159 17.14 -1.90 -9.88
C MET A 159 18.28 -0.90 -10.05
N VAL A 160 17.99 0.27 -10.61
CA VAL A 160 18.89 1.42 -10.61
C VAL A 160 18.22 2.58 -9.88
N SER A 161 18.80 2.96 -8.75
CA SER A 161 18.28 4.02 -7.89
C SER A 161 19.41 4.92 -7.41
N LEU A 162 19.24 6.24 -7.55
CA LEU A 162 20.13 7.19 -6.90
C LEU A 162 19.92 7.19 -5.37
N ALA A 163 18.67 7.04 -4.92
CA ALA A 163 18.30 7.00 -3.49
C ALA A 163 18.80 5.76 -2.73
N ALA A 164 19.03 4.64 -3.44
CA ALA A 164 19.64 3.43 -2.88
C ALA A 164 21.06 3.17 -3.41
N ASN A 165 21.72 4.18 -3.98
CA ASN A 165 22.98 4.02 -4.69
C ASN A 165 24.08 3.45 -3.78
N LYS A 166 24.71 2.36 -4.21
CA LYS A 166 25.88 1.74 -3.57
C LYS A 166 27.17 1.92 -4.38
N CYS A 167 27.10 2.63 -5.50
CA CYS A 167 28.25 2.91 -6.36
C CYS A 167 28.94 4.19 -5.93
N GLU A 168 30.25 4.11 -5.65
CA GLU A 168 31.07 5.21 -5.19
C GLU A 168 32.02 5.78 -6.25
N CYS A 169 31.75 5.54 -7.55
CA CYS A 169 32.59 6.10 -8.61
C CYS A 169 32.56 7.64 -8.60
N GLU A 170 33.54 8.27 -9.25
CA GLU A 170 33.64 9.73 -9.32
C GLU A 170 32.36 10.40 -9.85
N ARG A 171 31.70 9.79 -10.86
CA ARG A 171 30.43 10.27 -11.41
C ARG A 171 29.32 10.29 -10.36
N CYS A 172 29.24 9.26 -9.52
CA CYS A 172 28.24 9.19 -8.45
C CYS A 172 28.54 10.19 -7.33
N ARG A 173 29.81 10.36 -6.95
CA ARG A 173 30.23 11.32 -5.91
C ARG A 173 29.96 12.77 -6.31
N CYS A 174 30.09 13.07 -7.60
CA CYS A 174 29.85 14.40 -8.16
C CYS A 174 28.45 14.55 -8.78
N CYS A 175 27.53 13.60 -8.55
CA CYS A 175 26.21 13.63 -9.19
C CYS A 175 25.31 14.69 -8.55
N ASP A 176 24.80 15.59 -9.38
CA ASP A 176 23.69 16.46 -8.99
C ASP A 176 22.38 15.65 -9.02
N MET A 177 21.68 15.61 -7.89
CA MET A 177 20.43 14.87 -7.72
C MET A 177 19.31 15.40 -8.62
N ASN A 178 19.14 16.73 -8.71
CA ASN A 178 18.12 17.36 -9.55
C ASN A 178 18.39 17.05 -11.03
N LEU A 179 19.65 17.12 -11.45
CA LEU A 179 20.05 16.78 -12.80
C LEU A 179 19.77 15.30 -13.13
N TRP A 180 19.98 14.40 -12.18
CA TRP A 180 19.70 12.97 -12.37
C TRP A 180 18.20 12.73 -12.61
N TYR A 181 17.34 13.27 -11.75
CA TYR A 181 15.88 13.18 -11.92
C TYR A 181 15.41 13.83 -13.21
N ARG A 182 15.95 15.01 -13.54
CA ARG A 182 15.61 15.70 -14.79
C ARG A 182 15.96 14.85 -16.01
N LYS A 183 17.11 14.16 -16.01
CA LYS A 183 17.50 13.25 -17.11
C LYS A 183 16.58 12.04 -17.21
N LEU A 184 16.25 11.41 -16.08
CA LEU A 184 15.32 10.26 -16.04
C LEU A 184 13.94 10.67 -16.58
N ILE A 185 13.37 11.75 -16.03
CA ILE A 185 12.05 12.26 -16.43
C ILE A 185 12.07 12.67 -17.90
N THR A 186 13.13 13.35 -18.38
CA THR A 186 13.27 13.71 -19.81
C THR A 186 13.29 12.48 -20.72
N ALA A 187 14.03 11.43 -20.35
CA ALA A 187 14.16 10.21 -21.15
C ALA A 187 12.81 9.48 -21.31
N MET A 188 11.94 9.54 -20.30
CA MET A 188 10.58 8.99 -20.38
C MET A 188 9.60 9.93 -21.06
N PHE A 189 9.65 11.23 -20.75
CA PHE A 189 8.69 12.22 -21.22
C PHE A 189 8.75 12.41 -22.74
N LYS A 190 9.95 12.49 -23.32
CA LYS A 190 10.12 12.70 -24.77
C LYS A 190 9.37 11.70 -25.65
N PRO A 191 9.55 10.37 -25.50
CA PRO A 191 8.82 9.40 -26.32
C PRO A 191 7.32 9.34 -26.00
N LEU A 192 6.91 9.61 -24.75
CA LEU A 192 5.49 9.69 -24.38
C LEU A 192 4.81 10.89 -25.05
N ASP A 193 5.36 12.09 -24.92
CA ASP A 193 4.76 13.32 -25.49
C ASP A 193 4.72 13.24 -27.03
N ALA A 194 5.77 12.71 -27.66
CA ALA A 194 5.80 12.47 -29.11
C ALA A 194 4.68 11.51 -29.59
N ALA A 195 4.24 10.59 -28.72
CA ALA A 195 3.14 9.67 -28.98
C ALA A 195 1.77 10.15 -28.44
N GLY A 196 1.70 11.39 -27.93
CA GLY A 196 0.50 11.97 -27.33
C GLY A 196 0.07 11.28 -26.03
N LYS A 197 1.01 10.73 -25.27
CA LYS A 197 0.79 9.98 -24.02
C LYS A 197 1.19 10.81 -22.80
N LYS A 198 0.54 10.52 -21.67
CA LYS A 198 0.80 11.21 -20.40
C LYS A 198 1.99 10.59 -19.67
N LEU A 199 2.79 11.44 -19.02
CA LEU A 199 3.73 11.02 -17.98
C LEU A 199 3.23 11.54 -16.64
N ILE A 200 3.13 10.64 -15.67
CA ILE A 200 2.77 10.96 -14.30
C ILE A 200 3.96 10.57 -13.42
N VAL A 201 4.45 11.48 -12.59
CA VAL A 201 5.61 11.26 -11.71
C VAL A 201 5.10 11.15 -10.28
N ARG A 202 5.44 10.05 -9.60
CA ARG A 202 5.09 9.82 -8.19
C ARG A 202 6.09 10.46 -7.25
N ASP A 203 5.61 11.13 -6.21
CA ASP A 203 6.44 11.74 -5.16
C ASP A 203 6.98 10.74 -4.12
N PHE A 204 6.87 9.44 -4.38
CA PHE A 204 7.26 8.40 -3.45
C PHE A 204 8.78 8.33 -3.26
N SER A 205 9.23 8.85 -2.11
CA SER A 205 10.60 8.76 -1.65
C SER A 205 10.66 8.62 -0.12
N TYR A 206 11.82 8.21 0.39
CA TYR A 206 12.05 8.01 1.83
C TYR A 206 12.55 9.28 2.55
N THR A 207 12.83 10.36 1.82
CA THR A 207 13.45 11.59 2.36
C THR A 207 12.90 12.83 1.65
N ALA A 208 12.72 13.92 2.37
CA ALA A 208 12.21 15.18 1.80
C ALA A 208 13.03 15.70 0.61
N ASP A 209 14.36 15.61 0.67
CA ASP A 209 15.24 16.12 -0.41
C ASP A 209 14.97 15.46 -1.77
N HIS A 210 14.86 14.13 -1.79
CA HIS A 210 14.50 13.38 -3.00
C HIS A 210 13.08 13.69 -3.48
N GLN A 211 12.13 13.93 -2.56
CA GLN A 211 10.76 14.32 -2.92
C GLN A 211 10.75 15.68 -3.63
N TYR A 212 11.40 16.69 -3.08
CA TYR A 212 11.48 18.03 -3.69
C TYR A 212 12.23 18.02 -5.02
N ALA A 213 13.35 17.30 -5.09
CA ALA A 213 14.12 17.16 -6.33
C ALA A 213 13.31 16.60 -7.50
N MET A 214 12.43 15.64 -7.25
CA MET A 214 11.54 15.09 -8.28
C MET A 214 10.48 16.09 -8.74
N VAL A 215 9.88 16.84 -7.81
CA VAL A 215 8.88 17.88 -8.15
C VAL A 215 9.52 18.95 -9.01
N ASP A 216 10.70 19.45 -8.63
CA ASP A 216 11.40 20.48 -9.40
C ASP A 216 11.87 19.96 -10.77
N ALA A 217 12.39 18.73 -10.83
CA ALA A 217 12.75 18.10 -12.08
C ALA A 217 11.55 17.92 -13.03
N ALA A 218 10.37 17.56 -12.51
CA ALA A 218 9.16 17.45 -13.31
C ALA A 218 8.74 18.81 -13.90
N ARG A 219 8.76 19.87 -13.08
CA ARG A 219 8.46 21.26 -13.52
C ARG A 219 9.42 21.72 -14.61
N ASP A 220 10.71 21.47 -14.44
CA ASP A 220 11.75 21.87 -15.39
C ASP A 220 11.63 21.16 -16.74
N VAL A 221 11.06 19.95 -16.77
CA VAL A 221 10.91 19.18 -18.01
C VAL A 221 9.69 19.65 -18.80
N SER A 222 8.51 19.75 -18.18
CA SER A 222 7.29 20.15 -18.88
C SER A 222 6.12 20.38 -17.93
N GLU A 223 5.32 21.43 -18.19
CA GLU A 223 4.04 21.67 -17.51
C GLU A 223 2.96 20.61 -17.84
N LYS A 224 3.17 19.77 -18.85
CA LYS A 224 2.25 18.66 -19.19
C LYS A 224 2.38 17.45 -18.26
N ILE A 225 3.39 17.42 -17.39
CA ILE A 225 3.60 16.31 -16.45
C ILE A 225 2.59 16.44 -15.30
N ILE A 226 2.07 15.31 -14.86
CA ILE A 226 1.17 15.21 -13.70
C ILE A 226 1.98 14.69 -12.52
N MET A 227 1.77 15.24 -11.33
CA MET A 227 2.31 14.71 -10.08
C MET A 227 1.29 13.79 -9.41
N ALA A 228 1.68 12.56 -9.09
CA ALA A 228 0.90 11.66 -8.26
C ALA A 228 1.46 11.68 -6.83
N LEU A 229 0.60 12.02 -5.87
CA LEU A 229 0.95 12.30 -4.48
C LEU A 229 0.15 11.38 -3.56
N LYS A 230 0.78 10.72 -2.59
CA LYS A 230 0.02 9.97 -1.59
C LYS A 230 -0.85 10.89 -0.73
N LYS A 231 -1.98 10.37 -0.24
CA LYS A 231 -2.90 11.09 0.68
C LYS A 231 -2.25 11.57 1.97
N THR A 232 -1.12 10.99 2.35
CA THR A 232 -0.36 11.24 3.58
C THR A 232 1.11 11.28 3.19
N PRO A 233 1.97 11.96 3.96
CA PRO A 233 3.39 11.91 3.66
C PRO A 233 3.93 10.48 3.78
N HIS A 234 4.92 10.15 2.94
CA HIS A 234 5.63 8.87 2.91
C HIS A 234 4.81 7.65 2.45
N ASP A 235 3.96 7.08 3.32
CA ASP A 235 3.11 5.93 2.99
C ASP A 235 1.67 6.12 3.45
N TYR A 236 0.77 5.17 3.18
CA TYR A 236 -0.67 5.29 3.39
C TYR A 236 -1.13 5.24 4.87
N TYR A 237 -0.32 5.70 5.83
CA TYR A 237 -0.63 5.68 7.26
C TYR A 237 -1.78 6.64 7.58
N PRO A 238 -2.99 6.18 7.97
CA PRO A 238 -4.12 7.09 8.16
C PRO A 238 -3.92 8.10 9.31
N THR A 239 -3.08 7.78 10.30
CA THR A 239 -2.77 8.66 11.44
C THR A 239 -1.78 9.78 11.11
N PHE A 240 -1.16 9.75 9.93
CA PHE A 240 -0.20 10.78 9.52
C PHE A 240 -0.94 12.04 9.06
N PRO A 241 -0.28 13.22 9.11
CA PRO A 241 -0.91 14.46 8.67
C PRO A 241 -1.20 14.46 7.17
N ASP A 242 -1.79 15.55 6.65
CA ASP A 242 -1.89 15.75 5.20
C ASP A 242 -0.51 15.79 4.55
N ASN A 243 -0.41 15.30 3.31
CA ASN A 243 0.82 15.37 2.53
C ASN A 243 1.13 16.86 2.22
N PRO A 244 2.28 17.38 2.71
CA PRO A 244 2.64 18.79 2.54
C PRO A 244 2.95 19.17 1.09
N SER A 245 3.20 18.20 0.21
CA SER A 245 3.46 18.46 -1.22
C SER A 245 2.19 18.82 -2.00
N VAL A 246 1.01 18.47 -1.49
CA VAL A 246 -0.26 18.80 -2.17
C VAL A 246 -0.49 20.32 -2.12
N GLY A 247 -0.75 20.89 -3.30
CA GLY A 247 -0.83 22.35 -3.52
C GLY A 247 0.54 23.01 -3.72
N ASN A 248 1.64 22.27 -3.52
CA ASN A 248 3.00 22.78 -3.61
C ASN A 248 3.77 22.19 -4.80
N CYS A 249 3.06 21.85 -5.90
CA CYS A 249 3.64 21.35 -7.16
C CYS A 249 3.72 22.40 -8.28
N GLY A 250 3.46 23.68 -7.99
CA GLY A 250 3.49 24.75 -8.99
C GLY A 250 2.28 24.65 -9.93
N ASN A 251 2.49 24.79 -11.24
CA ASN A 251 1.43 24.65 -12.25
C ASN A 251 1.13 23.19 -12.64
N LEU A 252 1.89 22.23 -12.12
CA LEU A 252 1.68 20.82 -12.45
C LEU A 252 0.33 20.35 -11.91
N GLU A 253 -0.34 19.56 -12.73
CA GLU A 253 -1.54 18.85 -12.32
C GLU A 253 -1.20 17.85 -11.20
N GLN A 254 -2.14 17.61 -10.27
CA GLN A 254 -1.92 16.77 -9.10
C GLN A 254 -3.02 15.71 -8.94
N TRP A 255 -2.60 14.45 -8.81
CA TRP A 255 -3.45 13.30 -8.50
C TRP A 255 -3.14 12.78 -7.10
N ILE A 256 -4.17 12.41 -6.33
CA ILE A 256 -4.01 11.93 -4.96
C ILE A 256 -4.27 10.44 -4.85
N GLU A 257 -3.32 9.71 -4.27
CA GLU A 257 -3.40 8.27 -4.10
C GLU A 257 -3.96 7.88 -2.72
N PHE A 258 -4.92 6.96 -2.73
CA PHE A 258 -5.54 6.38 -1.55
C PHE A 258 -5.42 4.86 -1.58
N ASP A 259 -5.01 4.28 -0.46
CA ASP A 259 -5.22 2.86 -0.19
C ASP A 259 -6.67 2.65 0.24
N THR A 260 -7.40 1.82 -0.50
CA THR A 260 -8.80 1.46 -0.18
C THR A 260 -8.92 0.07 0.43
N TRP A 261 -7.85 -0.73 0.39
CA TRP A 261 -7.86 -2.11 0.86
C TRP A 261 -7.50 -2.26 2.34
N GLY A 262 -6.38 -1.66 2.77
CA GLY A 262 -6.00 -1.64 4.17
C GLY A 262 -4.63 -2.20 4.51
N GLN A 263 -3.60 -1.90 3.73
CA GLN A 263 -2.20 -2.28 4.04
C GLN A 263 -1.81 -1.94 5.48
N TYR A 264 -2.28 -0.81 6.00
CA TYR A 264 -2.00 -0.34 7.36
C TYR A 264 -3.24 -0.22 8.25
N PHE A 265 -4.34 -0.87 7.86
CA PHE A 265 -5.61 -0.86 8.58
C PHE A 265 -6.40 -2.16 8.39
N GLY A 266 -5.72 -3.32 8.45
CA GLY A 266 -6.36 -4.63 8.60
C GLY A 266 -6.47 -5.50 7.35
N LEU A 267 -5.86 -5.09 6.23
CA LEU A 267 -5.72 -5.87 4.97
C LEU A 267 -7.03 -6.47 4.44
N GLY A 268 -8.14 -5.76 4.62
CA GLY A 268 -9.49 -6.23 4.25
C GLY A 268 -10.03 -7.39 5.10
N ILE A 269 -9.25 -7.96 6.03
CA ILE A 269 -9.67 -9.07 6.90
C ILE A 269 -10.54 -8.52 8.02
N ILE A 270 -10.10 -7.44 8.65
CA ILE A 270 -10.89 -6.71 9.66
C ILE A 270 -11.63 -5.57 8.94
N PRO A 271 -12.96 -5.52 9.01
CA PRO A 271 -13.75 -4.57 8.23
C PRO A 271 -13.64 -3.19 8.87
N CYS A 272 -13.27 -2.14 8.12
CA CYS A 272 -13.27 -0.78 8.65
C CYS A 272 -13.48 0.31 7.59
N SER A 273 -14.03 1.44 8.05
CA SER A 273 -14.18 2.65 7.25
C SER A 273 -12.98 3.58 7.44
N VAL A 274 -12.34 3.94 6.34
CA VAL A 274 -11.47 5.13 6.26
C VAL A 274 -12.10 6.23 5.40
N ALA A 275 -13.38 6.09 5.04
CA ALA A 275 -14.09 7.02 4.18
C ALA A 275 -14.28 8.40 4.82
N GLU A 276 -14.47 8.47 6.15
CA GLU A 276 -14.54 9.76 6.86
C GLU A 276 -13.25 10.57 6.76
N ASP A 277 -12.09 9.93 6.97
CA ASP A 277 -10.78 10.56 6.78
C ASP A 277 -10.57 10.93 5.29
N MET A 278 -10.96 10.03 4.39
CA MET A 278 -10.86 10.22 2.95
C MET A 278 -11.66 11.45 2.49
N GLN A 279 -12.91 11.61 2.92
CA GLN A 279 -13.75 12.76 2.56
C GLN A 279 -13.11 14.07 2.98
N GLY A 280 -12.67 14.17 4.25
CA GLY A 280 -12.03 15.39 4.75
C GLY A 280 -10.76 15.74 3.98
N ARG A 281 -9.94 14.74 3.61
CA ARG A 281 -8.72 14.95 2.82
C ARG A 281 -9.02 15.36 1.39
N LEU A 282 -10.01 14.72 0.75
CA LEU A 282 -10.43 15.07 -0.60
C LEU A 282 -10.93 16.53 -0.65
N GLN A 283 -11.75 16.97 0.31
CA GLN A 283 -12.15 18.38 0.40
C GLN A 283 -10.94 19.32 0.46
N ARG A 284 -10.00 19.07 1.38
CA ARG A 284 -8.80 19.92 1.56
C ARG A 284 -7.84 19.86 0.37
N TYR A 285 -7.72 18.73 -0.31
CA TYR A 285 -6.84 18.58 -1.47
C TYR A 285 -7.44 19.17 -2.73
N LEU A 286 -8.76 19.10 -2.90
CA LEU A 286 -9.46 19.81 -3.96
C LEU A 286 -9.27 21.33 -3.82
N GLU A 287 -9.40 21.87 -2.61
CA GLU A 287 -9.13 23.29 -2.32
C GLU A 287 -7.68 23.70 -2.63
N LYS A 288 -6.73 22.77 -2.50
CA LYS A 288 -5.31 22.95 -2.87
C LYS A 288 -5.02 22.74 -4.36
N GLY A 289 -6.04 22.49 -5.18
CA GLY A 289 -5.92 22.36 -6.63
C GLY A 289 -5.62 20.95 -7.15
N ALA A 290 -5.75 19.91 -6.31
CA ALA A 290 -5.71 18.54 -6.82
C ALA A 290 -6.92 18.25 -7.72
N SER A 291 -6.69 17.55 -8.82
CA SER A 291 -7.71 17.31 -9.86
C SER A 291 -7.97 15.84 -10.17
N GLY A 292 -7.10 14.94 -9.71
CA GLY A 292 -7.30 13.50 -9.88
C GLY A 292 -7.19 12.70 -8.58
N ILE A 293 -7.75 11.50 -8.58
CA ILE A 293 -7.62 10.51 -7.51
C ILE A 293 -7.26 9.13 -8.07
N MET A 294 -6.46 8.39 -7.32
CA MET A 294 -6.08 7.01 -7.59
C MET A 294 -6.49 6.15 -6.39
N LEU A 295 -7.30 5.13 -6.64
CA LEU A 295 -7.88 4.27 -5.60
C LEU A 295 -7.26 2.88 -5.72
N ARG A 296 -6.29 2.59 -4.87
CA ARG A 296 -5.56 1.32 -4.85
C ARG A 296 -6.36 0.22 -4.16
N THR A 297 -6.53 -0.91 -4.83
CA THR A 297 -7.42 -2.00 -4.40
C THR A 297 -6.72 -3.18 -3.74
N ASP A 298 -5.39 -3.27 -3.84
CA ASP A 298 -4.59 -4.37 -3.29
C ASP A 298 -3.10 -3.99 -3.15
N TRP A 299 -2.25 -4.97 -2.81
CA TRP A 299 -0.82 -4.79 -2.53
C TRP A 299 0.02 -5.86 -3.24
N GLU A 300 1.16 -5.50 -3.82
CA GLU A 300 1.98 -6.41 -4.66
C GLU A 300 2.56 -7.61 -3.91
N ARG A 301 2.61 -7.54 -2.58
CA ARG A 301 3.16 -8.60 -1.73
C ARG A 301 2.15 -9.69 -1.39
N LEU A 302 0.86 -9.46 -1.62
CA LEU A 302 -0.19 -10.40 -1.25
C LEU A 302 -0.90 -10.93 -2.51
N LEU A 303 -0.96 -12.25 -2.58
CA LEU A 303 -1.67 -12.95 -3.64
C LEU A 303 -3.15 -13.01 -3.28
N GLN A 304 -4.02 -12.88 -4.29
CA GLN A 304 -5.43 -13.25 -4.20
C GLN A 304 -6.23 -12.52 -3.10
N GLY A 305 -5.77 -11.34 -2.67
CA GLY A 305 -6.49 -10.42 -1.78
C GLY A 305 -6.73 -9.08 -2.44
N SER A 306 -7.92 -8.51 -2.24
CA SER A 306 -8.22 -7.14 -2.66
C SER A 306 -9.43 -6.56 -1.92
N THR A 307 -9.82 -5.34 -2.27
CA THR A 307 -11.12 -4.81 -1.86
C THR A 307 -12.28 -5.68 -2.34
N PHE A 308 -12.19 -6.33 -3.51
CA PHE A 308 -13.27 -7.10 -4.14
C PHE A 308 -13.66 -8.40 -3.43
N ASN A 309 -12.89 -8.84 -2.43
CA ASN A 309 -13.26 -9.95 -1.55
C ASN A 309 -13.34 -9.53 -0.09
N SER A 310 -13.57 -8.26 0.22
CA SER A 310 -13.70 -7.81 1.61
C SER A 310 -14.78 -6.75 1.79
N PHE A 311 -15.16 -6.52 3.04
CA PHE A 311 -16.05 -5.41 3.41
C PHE A 311 -15.41 -4.05 3.10
N ASN A 312 -14.08 -3.98 2.98
CA ASN A 312 -13.36 -2.76 2.62
C ASN A 312 -13.61 -2.33 1.16
N ILE A 313 -14.34 -3.09 0.34
CA ILE A 313 -14.93 -2.58 -0.91
C ILE A 313 -15.76 -1.30 -0.68
N PHE A 314 -16.30 -1.11 0.54
CA PHE A 314 -16.90 0.13 0.96
C PHE A 314 -15.98 1.35 0.75
N ASN A 315 -14.70 1.25 1.08
CA ASN A 315 -13.76 2.36 0.94
C ASN A 315 -13.51 2.71 -0.54
N LEU A 316 -13.54 1.71 -1.43
CA LEU A 316 -13.44 1.92 -2.88
C LEU A 316 -14.72 2.58 -3.44
N ILE A 317 -15.89 2.11 -3.01
CA ILE A 317 -17.20 2.70 -3.37
C ILE A 317 -17.26 4.16 -2.91
N ALA A 318 -16.94 4.41 -1.63
CA ALA A 318 -16.91 5.75 -1.07
C ALA A 318 -15.91 6.64 -1.81
N GLY A 319 -14.69 6.18 -2.06
CA GLY A 319 -13.68 6.94 -2.81
C GLY A 319 -14.14 7.30 -4.23
N ALA A 320 -14.80 6.37 -4.93
CA ALA A 320 -15.32 6.62 -6.27
C ALA A 320 -16.45 7.67 -6.25
N MET A 321 -17.37 7.59 -5.29
CA MET A 321 -18.47 8.53 -5.14
C MET A 321 -17.99 9.91 -4.67
N LEU A 322 -17.05 9.97 -3.71
CA LEU A 322 -16.41 11.20 -3.25
C LEU A 322 -15.60 11.89 -4.34
N GLY A 323 -15.01 11.12 -5.27
CA GLY A 323 -14.38 11.68 -6.46
C GLY A 323 -15.37 12.46 -7.35
N ALA A 324 -16.65 12.10 -7.32
CA ALA A 324 -17.70 12.82 -8.04
C ALA A 324 -18.25 14.01 -7.25
N ASP A 325 -18.49 13.85 -5.95
CA ASP A 325 -18.95 14.92 -5.05
C ASP A 325 -18.31 14.77 -3.65
N VAL A 326 -17.33 15.62 -3.33
CA VAL A 326 -16.61 15.55 -2.05
C VAL A 326 -17.51 15.92 -0.86
N ASN A 327 -18.64 16.56 -1.12
CA ASN A 327 -19.60 17.01 -0.11
C ASN A 327 -20.84 16.11 0.00
N MET A 328 -20.86 14.96 -0.67
CA MET A 328 -21.98 14.02 -0.53
C MET A 328 -22.14 13.55 0.91
N ASP A 329 -23.36 13.11 1.26
CA ASP A 329 -23.58 12.39 2.51
C ASP A 329 -22.94 10.99 2.41
N LEU A 330 -22.04 10.65 3.34
CA LEU A 330 -21.41 9.34 3.37
C LEU A 330 -22.42 8.20 3.60
N ASP A 331 -23.62 8.50 4.13
CA ASP A 331 -24.69 7.50 4.24
C ASP A 331 -25.13 6.98 2.87
N ASP A 332 -25.01 7.77 1.81
CA ASP A 332 -25.29 7.32 0.45
C ASP A 332 -24.27 6.26 0.00
N ALA A 333 -23.00 6.41 0.35
CA ALA A 333 -21.98 5.39 0.09
C ALA A 333 -22.20 4.11 0.92
N TYR A 334 -22.62 4.24 2.18
CA TYR A 334 -22.97 3.06 2.99
C TYR A 334 -24.16 2.30 2.39
N ARG A 335 -25.18 3.03 1.90
CA ARG A 335 -26.32 2.42 1.20
C ARG A 335 -25.90 1.74 -0.08
N GLU A 336 -25.05 2.38 -0.87
CA GLU A 336 -24.56 1.80 -2.12
C GLU A 336 -23.70 0.57 -1.88
N TRP A 337 -22.87 0.55 -0.83
CA TRP A 337 -22.11 -0.62 -0.43
C TRP A 337 -23.00 -1.82 -0.06
N LEU A 338 -24.02 -1.62 0.77
CA LEU A 338 -24.93 -2.71 1.12
C LEU A 338 -25.73 -3.22 -0.10
N ARG A 339 -26.04 -2.34 -1.06
CA ARG A 339 -26.66 -2.71 -2.35
C ARG A 339 -25.70 -3.44 -3.28
N PHE A 340 -24.43 -3.04 -3.29
CA PHE A 340 -23.37 -3.71 -4.03
C PHE A 340 -23.17 -5.15 -3.55
N GLY A 341 -23.39 -5.36 -2.25
CA GLY A 341 -23.43 -6.67 -1.62
C GLY A 341 -22.14 -7.00 -0.88
N LEU A 342 -22.30 -7.76 0.20
CA LEU A 342 -21.23 -8.18 1.10
C LEU A 342 -20.59 -9.47 0.60
N VAL A 343 -19.27 -9.54 0.73
CA VAL A 343 -18.42 -10.70 0.39
C VAL A 343 -17.45 -10.97 1.55
N SER A 344 -16.92 -12.19 1.61
CA SER A 344 -16.09 -12.66 2.72
C SER A 344 -14.59 -12.68 2.34
N PRO A 345 -13.71 -12.09 3.18
CA PRO A 345 -12.25 -12.16 3.01
C PRO A 345 -11.68 -13.50 3.46
N LEU A 346 -12.51 -14.39 4.02
CA LEU A 346 -12.11 -15.76 4.35
C LEU A 346 -11.85 -16.60 3.09
N GLU A 347 -12.30 -16.15 1.92
CA GLU A 347 -12.08 -16.79 0.63
C GLU A 347 -11.15 -15.97 -0.27
N TYR A 348 -10.50 -16.62 -1.22
CA TYR A 348 -9.62 -15.97 -2.19
C TYR A 348 -10.41 -15.06 -3.13
N ASP A 349 -9.77 -14.00 -3.64
CA ASP A 349 -10.36 -13.08 -4.62
C ASP A 349 -10.91 -13.80 -5.87
N SER A 350 -10.21 -14.85 -6.30
CA SER A 350 -10.62 -15.67 -7.45
C SER A 350 -11.76 -16.65 -7.18
N CYS A 351 -12.20 -16.81 -5.92
CA CYS A 351 -13.37 -17.62 -5.60
C CYS A 351 -14.63 -16.88 -6.06
N PRO A 352 -15.54 -17.53 -6.80
CA PRO A 352 -16.83 -16.93 -7.14
C PRO A 352 -17.67 -16.83 -5.86
N GLN A 353 -17.93 -15.60 -5.41
CA GLN A 353 -18.79 -15.33 -4.27
C GLN A 353 -20.06 -14.64 -4.75
N GLU A 354 -21.22 -15.08 -4.25
CA GLU A 354 -22.49 -14.42 -4.47
C GLU A 354 -22.65 -13.25 -3.49
N PRO A 355 -22.72 -11.98 -3.95
CA PRO A 355 -22.82 -10.84 -3.06
C PRO A 355 -24.09 -10.89 -2.20
N CYS A 356 -23.95 -10.70 -0.89
CA CYS A 356 -25.06 -10.75 0.04
C CYS A 356 -25.60 -9.35 0.36
N VAL A 357 -26.87 -9.10 0.06
CA VAL A 357 -27.58 -7.90 0.52
C VAL A 357 -28.29 -8.23 1.84
N PRO A 358 -27.98 -7.56 2.96
CA PRO A 358 -28.66 -7.77 4.24
C PRO A 358 -30.16 -7.45 4.15
N LYS A 359 -31.00 -8.27 4.80
CA LYS A 359 -32.46 -8.14 4.73
C LYS A 359 -33.09 -7.50 5.96
N ALA A 360 -32.37 -7.43 7.09
CA ALA A 360 -32.93 -6.93 8.33
C ALA A 360 -33.03 -5.38 8.33
N PRO A 361 -34.11 -4.78 8.87
CA PRO A 361 -34.30 -3.33 8.86
C PRO A 361 -33.17 -2.54 9.55
N GLN A 362 -32.59 -3.11 10.61
CA GLN A 362 -31.50 -2.51 11.39
C GLN A 362 -30.11 -2.72 10.78
N ALA A 363 -29.99 -3.49 9.68
CA ALA A 363 -28.69 -3.88 9.13
C ALA A 363 -27.86 -2.65 8.73
N PHE A 364 -28.49 -1.62 8.17
CA PHE A 364 -27.80 -0.38 7.78
C PHE A 364 -27.04 0.24 8.96
N ASP A 365 -27.72 0.48 10.08
CA ASP A 365 -27.10 1.12 11.25
C ASP A 365 -26.04 0.22 11.88
N VAL A 366 -26.26 -1.10 11.91
CA VAL A 366 -25.29 -2.06 12.46
C VAL A 366 -24.02 -2.13 11.62
N PHE A 367 -24.12 -2.25 10.29
CA PHE A 367 -22.95 -2.33 9.42
C PHE A 367 -22.20 -0.99 9.36
N LYS A 368 -22.91 0.13 9.32
CA LYS A 368 -22.29 1.46 9.43
C LYS A 368 -21.53 1.60 10.75
N ARG A 369 -22.14 1.22 11.87
CA ARG A 369 -21.48 1.23 13.19
C ARG A 369 -20.25 0.33 13.21
N LEU A 370 -20.35 -0.88 12.67
CA LEU A 370 -19.23 -1.83 12.57
C LEU A 370 -18.05 -1.21 11.84
N MET A 371 -18.26 -0.66 10.64
CA MET A 371 -17.17 -0.08 9.86
C MET A 371 -16.49 1.08 10.61
N LYS A 372 -17.26 1.93 11.29
CA LYS A 372 -16.74 3.10 12.03
C LYS A 372 -16.05 2.73 13.32
N ASP A 373 -16.66 1.87 14.13
CA ASP A 373 -16.09 1.46 15.41
C ASP A 373 -14.86 0.59 15.19
N SER A 374 -14.84 -0.27 14.16
CA SER A 374 -13.65 -1.02 13.78
C SER A 374 -12.46 -0.14 13.41
N TRP A 375 -12.66 1.01 12.74
CA TRP A 375 -11.54 1.93 12.49
C TRP A 375 -10.95 2.46 13.81
N LYS A 376 -11.80 2.89 14.75
CA LYS A 376 -11.34 3.38 16.05
C LYS A 376 -10.57 2.31 16.84
N ILE A 377 -11.01 1.05 16.77
CA ILE A 377 -10.29 -0.03 17.44
C ILE A 377 -8.96 -0.31 16.71
N LEU A 378 -8.95 -0.41 15.38
CA LEU A 378 -7.72 -0.64 14.60
C LEU A 378 -6.70 0.49 14.78
N GLU A 379 -7.13 1.75 14.81
CA GLU A 379 -6.27 2.89 15.10
C GLU A 379 -5.55 2.67 16.43
N LYS A 380 -6.29 2.38 17.50
CA LYS A 380 -5.70 2.12 18.82
C LYS A 380 -4.94 0.81 18.90
N THR A 381 -5.14 -0.13 17.98
CA THR A 381 -4.46 -1.43 17.97
C THR A 381 -3.13 -1.38 17.22
N LEU A 382 -3.16 -0.85 16.00
CA LEU A 382 -2.06 -0.85 15.04
C LEU A 382 -1.14 0.36 15.15
N TYR A 383 -1.52 1.35 15.94
CA TYR A 383 -0.75 2.57 16.17
C TYR A 383 -0.53 2.79 17.66
N VAL A 384 0.48 3.59 18.01
CA VAL A 384 0.75 4.01 19.38
C VAL A 384 0.95 5.52 19.37
N ARG A 385 0.01 6.27 19.94
CA ARG A 385 0.02 7.74 19.90
C ARG A 385 0.20 8.29 18.48
N GLY A 386 -0.45 7.63 17.52
CA GLY A 386 -0.39 7.95 16.08
C GLY A 386 0.85 7.46 15.33
N HIS A 387 1.81 6.79 15.98
CA HIS A 387 2.94 6.15 15.30
C HIS A 387 2.57 4.75 14.83
N VAL A 388 3.13 4.32 13.71
CA VAL A 388 2.93 2.95 13.19
C VAL A 388 3.50 1.94 14.19
N PHE A 389 2.66 1.04 14.69
CA PHE A 389 3.04 -0.04 15.61
C PHE A 389 2.53 -1.38 15.09
N ASN A 390 2.93 -1.71 13.86
CA ASN A 390 2.60 -2.97 13.19
C ASN A 390 3.54 -3.16 11.99
N ARG A 391 3.53 -4.34 11.37
CA ARG A 391 4.22 -4.59 10.11
C ARG A 391 3.22 -4.93 9.00
N ASN A 392 2.62 -3.91 8.38
CA ASN A 392 1.53 -4.07 7.39
C ASN A 392 0.36 -4.90 7.98
N ALA A 393 -0.17 -4.43 9.12
CA ALA A 393 -1.15 -5.11 9.97
C ALA A 393 -0.67 -6.43 10.62
N GLN A 394 0.54 -6.94 10.36
CA GLN A 394 1.04 -8.10 11.11
C GLN A 394 1.50 -7.70 12.51
N MET A 395 1.29 -8.61 13.47
CA MET A 395 1.95 -8.56 14.78
C MET A 395 3.47 -8.67 14.64
N PHE A 396 4.23 -8.20 15.63
CA PHE A 396 5.68 -8.30 15.61
C PHE A 396 6.14 -9.75 15.80
N ASP A 397 7.27 -10.11 15.20
CA ASP A 397 7.94 -11.41 15.35
C ASP A 397 9.31 -11.30 16.04
N ARG A 398 9.77 -10.07 16.31
CA ARG A 398 11.02 -9.75 16.99
C ARG A 398 10.92 -8.37 17.64
N TYR A 399 11.60 -8.18 18.77
CA TYR A 399 11.54 -6.96 19.57
C TYR A 399 12.08 -5.74 18.82
N PHE A 400 13.23 -5.87 18.14
CA PHE A 400 13.87 -4.76 17.41
C PHE A 400 12.91 -3.98 16.50
N LEU A 401 12.00 -4.70 15.82
CA LEU A 401 11.07 -4.08 14.87
C LEU A 401 10.09 -3.11 15.52
N THR A 402 9.80 -3.24 16.82
CA THR A 402 8.81 -2.41 17.51
C THR A 402 9.19 -0.93 17.45
N TYR A 403 10.26 -0.53 18.14
CA TYR A 403 10.76 0.84 18.14
C TYR A 403 11.39 1.24 16.80
N PHE A 404 11.98 0.30 16.06
CA PHE A 404 12.51 0.60 14.72
C PHE A 404 11.41 1.08 13.78
N ILE A 405 10.27 0.38 13.70
CA ILE A 405 9.13 0.81 12.87
C ILE A 405 8.53 2.11 13.42
N MET A 406 8.32 2.17 14.74
CA MET A 406 7.63 3.28 15.39
C MET A 406 8.38 4.61 15.29
N THR A 407 9.72 4.59 15.36
CA THR A 407 10.53 5.83 15.50
C THR A 407 11.61 6.02 14.44
N VAL A 408 11.99 4.98 13.68
CA VAL A 408 13.10 5.05 12.72
C VAL A 408 12.63 4.90 11.28
N GLN A 409 12.01 3.75 10.93
CA GLN A 409 11.67 3.43 9.54
C GLN A 409 10.60 4.36 8.97
N HIS A 410 9.57 4.65 9.76
CA HIS A 410 8.43 5.48 9.37
C HIS A 410 8.44 6.81 10.10
N THR A 411 9.60 7.25 10.58
CA THR A 411 9.75 8.34 11.56
C THR A 411 8.80 9.50 11.29
N ARG A 412 7.87 9.70 12.22
CA ARG A 412 6.85 10.75 12.12
C ARG A 412 7.45 12.13 12.36
N ASP A 413 8.64 12.21 12.96
CA ASP A 413 9.33 13.47 13.31
C ASP A 413 9.60 14.37 12.11
N HIS A 414 9.70 13.80 10.90
CA HIS A 414 9.85 14.60 9.67
C HIS A 414 8.64 15.52 9.40
N TRP A 415 7.45 15.22 9.98
CA TRP A 415 6.21 15.98 9.77
C TRP A 415 5.55 16.46 11.06
N ASP A 416 5.89 15.89 12.21
CA ASP A 416 5.45 16.30 13.55
C ASP A 416 6.66 16.25 14.49
N ALA A 417 7.43 17.34 14.53
CA ALA A 417 8.70 17.39 15.25
C ALA A 417 8.53 17.04 16.74
N GLY A 418 9.34 16.09 17.23
CA GLY A 418 9.28 15.60 18.61
C GLY A 418 8.17 14.58 18.86
N ALA A 419 7.56 14.01 17.81
CA ALA A 419 6.62 12.92 17.92
C ALA A 419 7.26 11.66 18.55
N SER A 420 8.49 11.30 18.18
CA SER A 420 9.15 10.10 18.72
C SER A 420 9.45 10.17 20.22
N GLU A 421 9.52 11.38 20.79
CA GLU A 421 9.69 11.57 22.24
C GLU A 421 8.44 11.08 23.00
N LYS A 422 7.26 11.25 22.41
CA LYS A 422 5.97 10.90 23.02
C LYS A 422 5.80 9.40 23.25
N VAL A 423 6.62 8.57 22.60
CA VAL A 423 6.60 7.10 22.69
C VAL A 423 7.83 6.52 23.40
N GLN A 424 8.74 7.37 23.91
CA GLN A 424 9.80 6.89 24.80
C GLN A 424 9.20 6.44 26.14
N PRO A 425 9.72 5.37 26.78
CA PRO A 425 9.14 4.82 28.01
C PRO A 425 9.59 5.60 29.26
N VAL A 426 9.26 6.90 29.30
CA VAL A 426 9.61 7.84 30.37
C VAL A 426 8.35 8.50 30.93
N GLY A 427 8.41 8.96 32.19
CA GLY A 427 7.29 9.66 32.83
C GLY A 427 5.99 8.87 32.80
N ASP A 428 4.91 9.51 32.34
CA ASP A 428 3.57 8.93 32.20
C ASP A 428 3.32 8.29 30.81
N HIS A 429 4.31 8.31 29.91
CA HIS A 429 4.13 7.86 28.52
C HIS A 429 3.70 6.41 28.43
N MET A 430 4.28 5.50 29.24
CA MET A 430 3.90 4.09 29.25
C MET A 430 2.44 3.90 29.63
N GLU A 431 1.95 4.62 30.65
CA GLU A 431 0.55 4.55 31.06
C GLU A 431 -0.39 5.01 29.93
N ILE A 432 -0.03 6.08 29.22
CA ILE A 432 -0.81 6.58 28.07
C ILE A 432 -0.84 5.52 26.95
N MET A 433 0.31 4.94 26.61
CA MET A 433 0.41 3.91 25.57
C MET A 433 -0.41 2.66 25.92
N PHE A 434 -0.37 2.23 27.19
CA PHE A 434 -1.12 1.05 27.63
C PHE A 434 -2.62 1.32 27.70
N ARG A 435 -3.03 2.51 28.18
CA ARG A 435 -4.44 2.91 28.22
C ARG A 435 -5.06 2.93 26.82
N GLU A 436 -4.33 3.42 25.82
CA GLU A 436 -4.76 3.40 24.41
C GLU A 436 -5.12 1.97 23.95
N LYS A 437 -4.32 0.96 24.33
CA LYS A 437 -4.60 -0.46 24.04
C LYS A 437 -5.76 -1.01 24.85
N GLN A 438 -5.88 -0.65 26.12
CA GLN A 438 -7.02 -1.07 26.95
C GLN A 438 -8.35 -0.55 26.40
N GLU A 439 -8.38 0.70 25.91
CA GLU A 439 -9.56 1.25 25.22
C GLU A 439 -9.93 0.39 24.00
N ALA A 440 -8.94 0.01 23.18
CA ALA A 440 -9.15 -0.87 22.04
C ALA A 440 -9.75 -2.22 22.46
N ARG A 441 -9.23 -2.84 23.52
CA ARG A 441 -9.72 -4.12 24.04
C ARG A 441 -11.17 -4.01 24.49
N GLN A 442 -11.51 -2.97 25.23
CA GLN A 442 -12.86 -2.75 25.72
C GLN A 442 -13.86 -2.56 24.57
N MET A 443 -13.46 -1.81 23.54
CA MET A 443 -14.27 -1.59 22.35
C MET A 443 -14.44 -2.87 21.52
N ALA A 444 -13.37 -3.68 21.37
CA ALA A 444 -13.43 -4.98 20.69
C ALA A 444 -14.36 -5.96 21.42
N ALA A 445 -14.27 -6.04 22.74
CA ALA A 445 -15.15 -6.88 23.55
C ALA A 445 -16.63 -6.44 23.45
N ASP A 446 -16.89 -5.13 23.37
CA ASP A 446 -18.25 -4.59 23.23
C ASP A 446 -18.93 -4.98 21.92
N LEU A 447 -18.17 -5.35 20.87
CA LEU A 447 -18.76 -5.79 19.59
C LEU A 447 -19.78 -6.90 19.80
N ARG A 448 -19.50 -7.88 20.68
CA ARG A 448 -20.41 -9.01 20.96
C ARG A 448 -21.75 -8.58 21.57
N ASN A 449 -21.83 -7.40 22.18
CA ASN A 449 -23.05 -6.92 22.82
C ASN A 449 -24.10 -6.48 21.79
N TRP A 450 -23.67 -5.99 20.64
CA TRP A 450 -24.57 -5.36 19.66
C TRP A 450 -24.43 -5.92 18.24
N LEU A 451 -23.26 -6.44 17.84
CA LEU A 451 -23.10 -7.16 16.58
C LEU A 451 -23.65 -8.57 16.78
N LYS A 452 -24.90 -8.77 16.34
CA LYS A 452 -25.65 -10.04 16.38
C LYS A 452 -25.81 -10.57 14.96
N PRO A 453 -24.82 -11.32 14.41
CA PRO A 453 -24.81 -11.73 13.00
C PRO A 453 -26.10 -12.41 12.54
N GLU A 454 -26.64 -13.30 13.37
CA GLU A 454 -27.86 -14.07 13.16
C GLU A 454 -29.11 -13.20 12.97
N ALA A 455 -29.09 -11.96 13.47
CA ALA A 455 -30.22 -11.03 13.40
C ALA A 455 -30.19 -10.12 12.15
N LEU A 456 -29.12 -10.17 11.34
CA LEU A 456 -28.90 -9.22 10.23
C LEU A 456 -29.51 -9.67 8.89
N GLY A 457 -30.02 -10.90 8.82
CA GLY A 457 -30.63 -11.45 7.61
C GLY A 457 -29.63 -11.53 6.45
N VAL A 458 -28.41 -11.97 6.77
CA VAL A 458 -27.30 -12.19 5.82
C VAL A 458 -27.19 -13.67 5.42
N SER A 459 -26.33 -13.99 4.45
CA SER A 459 -26.03 -15.38 4.07
C SER A 459 -25.16 -16.07 5.13
N ALA A 460 -25.10 -17.40 5.07
CA ALA A 460 -24.29 -18.21 5.99
C ALA A 460 -22.79 -17.86 5.94
N ASP A 461 -22.25 -17.54 4.76
CA ASP A 461 -20.83 -17.18 4.61
C ASP A 461 -20.51 -15.82 5.24
N ILE A 462 -21.45 -14.86 5.15
CA ILE A 462 -21.31 -13.57 5.80
C ILE A 462 -21.51 -13.69 7.32
N GLU A 463 -22.46 -14.48 7.77
CA GLU A 463 -22.63 -14.78 9.20
C GLU A 463 -21.37 -15.43 9.77
N LYS A 464 -20.79 -16.40 9.07
CA LYS A 464 -19.50 -17.03 9.41
C LYS A 464 -18.37 -16.00 9.49
N TYR A 465 -18.28 -15.08 8.54
CA TYR A 465 -17.28 -14.01 8.58
C TYR A 465 -17.48 -13.07 9.76
N LEU A 466 -18.71 -12.64 10.05
CA LEU A 466 -18.97 -11.76 11.19
C LEU A 466 -18.66 -12.44 12.53
N ASN A 467 -18.96 -13.74 12.67
CA ASN A 467 -18.55 -14.53 13.83
C ASN A 467 -17.02 -14.63 13.93
N PHE A 468 -16.33 -14.86 12.81
CA PHE A 468 -14.87 -14.79 12.77
C PHE A 468 -14.35 -13.42 13.23
N VAL A 469 -14.97 -12.31 12.79
CA VAL A 469 -14.61 -10.96 13.24
C VAL A 469 -14.75 -10.86 14.76
N LEU A 470 -15.87 -11.29 15.34
CA LEU A 470 -16.07 -11.27 16.80
C LEU A 470 -15.01 -12.08 17.56
N ASP A 471 -14.59 -13.22 17.01
CA ASP A 471 -13.62 -14.10 17.66
C ASP A 471 -12.18 -13.62 17.50
N VAL A 472 -11.80 -13.14 16.31
CA VAL A 472 -10.42 -12.72 16.03
C VAL A 472 -10.08 -11.35 16.62
N TYR A 473 -11.05 -10.42 16.68
CA TYR A 473 -10.78 -9.05 17.12
C TYR A 473 -10.19 -9.01 18.53
N GLU A 474 -10.81 -9.74 19.45
CA GLU A 474 -10.46 -9.73 20.86
C GLU A 474 -9.02 -10.20 21.07
N VAL A 475 -8.66 -11.36 20.50
CA VAL A 475 -7.30 -11.90 20.62
C VAL A 475 -6.27 -11.03 19.87
N TYR A 476 -6.63 -10.48 18.71
CA TYR A 476 -5.73 -9.64 17.92
C TYR A 476 -5.34 -8.36 18.67
N VAL A 477 -6.31 -7.69 19.29
CA VAL A 477 -6.05 -6.49 20.09
C VAL A 477 -5.24 -6.82 21.35
N GLU A 478 -5.54 -7.95 22.00
CA GLU A 478 -4.80 -8.42 23.16
C GLU A 478 -3.32 -8.70 22.86
N ILE A 479 -3.00 -9.20 21.67
CA ILE A 479 -1.62 -9.40 21.25
C ILE A 479 -0.88 -8.08 21.10
N PHE A 480 -1.48 -7.07 20.46
CA PHE A 480 -0.82 -5.76 20.33
C PHE A 480 -0.67 -5.04 21.68
N ASP A 481 -1.63 -5.23 22.59
CA ASP A 481 -1.56 -4.77 23.97
C ASP A 481 -0.38 -5.41 24.72
N ALA A 482 -0.23 -6.73 24.62
CA ALA A 482 0.92 -7.46 25.16
C ALA A 482 2.24 -6.96 24.55
N GLN A 483 2.29 -6.81 23.22
CA GLN A 483 3.50 -6.40 22.51
C GLN A 483 3.98 -5.00 22.88
N ILE A 484 3.08 -4.01 23.04
CA ILE A 484 3.52 -2.68 23.48
C ILE A 484 3.97 -2.69 24.94
N ARG A 485 3.32 -3.47 25.82
CA ARG A 485 3.76 -3.62 27.22
C ARG A 485 5.18 -4.18 27.29
N THR A 486 5.41 -5.31 26.64
CA THR A 486 6.72 -5.96 26.60
C THR A 486 7.77 -5.03 25.98
N ALA A 487 7.48 -4.45 24.82
CA ALA A 487 8.44 -3.57 24.14
C ALA A 487 8.80 -2.33 24.97
N ALA A 488 7.81 -1.69 25.60
CA ALA A 488 8.06 -0.51 26.42
C ALA A 488 8.89 -0.83 27.68
N TRP A 489 8.64 -1.95 28.35
CA TRP A 489 9.42 -2.38 29.50
C TRP A 489 10.85 -2.79 29.12
N ILE A 490 11.05 -3.52 28.02
CA ILE A 490 12.40 -3.84 27.52
C ILE A 490 13.15 -2.55 27.20
N ARG A 491 12.52 -1.62 26.46
CA ARG A 491 13.14 -0.34 26.12
C ARG A 491 13.49 0.49 27.35
N LYS A 492 12.65 0.47 28.39
CA LYS A 492 12.95 1.13 29.65
C LYS A 492 14.14 0.49 30.36
N ALA A 493 14.20 -0.85 30.39
CA ALA A 493 15.31 -1.59 30.96
C ALA A 493 16.63 -1.33 30.23
N GLU A 494 16.62 -1.19 28.89
CA GLU A 494 17.79 -0.76 28.11
C GLU A 494 18.30 0.63 28.53
N GLN A 495 17.38 1.55 28.84
CA GLN A 495 17.71 2.94 29.18
C GLN A 495 18.15 3.09 30.64
N SER A 496 17.53 2.36 31.57
CA SER A 496 17.78 2.49 33.00
C SER A 496 18.86 1.54 33.53
N CYS A 497 19.15 0.45 32.80
CA CYS A 497 19.96 -0.68 33.26
C CYS A 497 19.46 -1.30 34.59
N SER A 498 18.19 -1.08 34.95
CA SER A 498 17.62 -1.53 36.23
C SER A 498 17.29 -3.02 36.20
N ALA A 499 17.64 -3.74 37.28
CA ALA A 499 17.21 -5.12 37.48
C ALA A 499 15.69 -5.24 37.73
N GLU A 500 15.06 -4.19 38.26
CA GLU A 500 13.61 -4.14 38.48
C GLU A 500 12.86 -4.02 37.15
N ASP A 501 13.27 -3.06 36.29
CA ASP A 501 12.65 -2.88 34.97
C ASP A 501 12.83 -4.14 34.09
N ARG A 502 14.00 -4.80 34.17
CA ARG A 502 14.23 -6.11 33.51
C ARG A 502 13.28 -7.19 34.00
N ARG A 503 13.00 -7.24 35.31
CA ARG A 503 12.04 -8.20 35.89
C ARG A 503 10.62 -7.92 35.42
N SER A 504 10.19 -6.66 35.47
CA SER A 504 8.87 -6.25 34.97
C SER A 504 8.70 -6.58 33.49
N ALA A 505 9.74 -6.39 32.67
CA ALA A 505 9.73 -6.82 31.28
C ALA A 505 9.54 -8.35 31.15
N GLY A 506 10.28 -9.15 31.92
CA GLY A 506 10.17 -10.61 31.92
C GLY A 506 8.79 -11.12 32.33
N GLU A 507 8.15 -10.49 33.32
CA GLU A 507 6.79 -10.83 33.75
C GLU A 507 5.74 -10.70 32.63
N THR A 508 5.94 -9.75 31.70
CA THR A 508 5.03 -9.57 30.56
C THR A 508 5.05 -10.75 29.57
N LEU A 509 6.08 -11.61 29.60
CA LEU A 509 6.20 -12.72 28.65
C LEU A 509 5.27 -13.90 28.95
N ALA A 510 4.65 -13.94 30.14
CA ALA A 510 3.86 -15.08 30.60
C ALA A 510 2.60 -15.36 29.76
N GLU A 511 2.01 -14.34 29.13
CA GLU A 511 0.72 -14.47 28.41
C GLU A 511 0.86 -14.91 26.94
N TYR A 512 2.05 -14.87 26.35
CA TYR A 512 2.25 -15.04 24.91
C TYR A 512 1.86 -16.41 24.36
N ASP A 513 2.14 -17.50 25.09
CA ASP A 513 1.78 -18.85 24.63
C ASP A 513 0.25 -19.01 24.57
N GLY A 514 -0.44 -18.52 25.61
CA GLY A 514 -1.91 -18.55 25.66
C GLY A 514 -2.55 -17.69 24.57
N LEU A 515 -1.98 -16.53 24.25
CA LEU A 515 -2.43 -15.70 23.14
C LEU A 515 -2.19 -16.38 21.78
N ALA A 516 -1.04 -17.02 21.59
CA ALA A 516 -0.75 -17.78 20.37
C ALA A 516 -1.70 -18.97 20.20
N ASP A 517 -1.98 -19.72 21.26
CA ASP A 517 -2.92 -20.85 21.22
C ASP A 517 -4.36 -20.40 20.92
N ARG A 518 -4.80 -19.29 21.51
CA ARG A 518 -6.11 -18.70 21.22
C ARG A 518 -6.22 -18.22 19.78
N LEU A 519 -5.20 -17.56 19.25
CA LEU A 519 -5.22 -17.15 17.84
C LEU A 519 -5.23 -18.37 16.91
N ALA A 520 -4.41 -19.38 17.19
CA ALA A 520 -4.36 -20.63 16.43
C ALA A 520 -5.72 -21.33 16.41
N ALA A 521 -6.45 -21.35 17.52
CA ALA A 521 -7.80 -21.91 17.59
C ALA A 521 -8.79 -21.21 16.65
N VAL A 522 -8.61 -19.90 16.39
CA VAL A 522 -9.45 -19.13 15.48
C VAL A 522 -9.04 -19.35 14.02
N VAL A 523 -7.74 -19.38 13.69
CA VAL A 523 -7.26 -19.26 12.30
C VAL A 523 -6.64 -20.53 11.71
N SER A 524 -5.96 -21.36 12.50
CA SER A 524 -5.14 -22.44 11.98
C SER A 524 -5.98 -23.62 11.47
N GLY A 525 -5.65 -24.12 10.28
CA GLY A 525 -6.32 -25.28 9.68
C GLY A 525 -7.78 -25.05 9.29
N ARG A 526 -8.23 -23.79 9.24
CA ARG A 526 -9.61 -23.43 8.87
C ARG A 526 -9.85 -23.34 7.37
N GLY A 527 -8.79 -23.37 6.56
CA GLY A 527 -8.87 -23.24 5.11
C GLY A 527 -9.24 -21.82 4.66
N TYR A 528 -8.91 -20.81 5.46
CA TYR A 528 -9.11 -19.40 5.09
C TYR A 528 -8.10 -18.97 4.02
N SER A 529 -8.38 -17.84 3.38
CA SER A 529 -7.46 -17.22 2.42
C SER A 529 -6.09 -16.96 3.05
N ASN A 530 -5.04 -16.99 2.22
CA ASN A 530 -3.66 -16.75 2.65
C ASN A 530 -3.47 -15.39 3.35
N ASN A 531 -4.34 -14.41 3.09
CA ASN A 531 -4.27 -13.10 3.75
C ASN A 531 -4.57 -13.22 5.24
N VAL A 532 -5.55 -14.05 5.62
CA VAL A 532 -5.89 -14.30 7.03
C VAL A 532 -4.70 -14.89 7.74
N GLU A 533 -4.08 -15.94 7.17
CA GLU A 533 -2.90 -16.57 7.76
C GLU A 533 -1.67 -15.64 7.78
N TYR A 534 -1.52 -14.78 6.77
CA TYR A 534 -0.44 -13.79 6.72
C TYR A 534 -0.53 -12.78 7.87
N VAL A 535 -1.72 -12.25 8.14
CA VAL A 535 -1.92 -11.26 9.20
C VAL A 535 -1.93 -11.91 10.57
N MET A 536 -2.53 -13.08 10.69
CA MET A 536 -2.87 -13.73 11.96
C MET A 536 -1.97 -14.93 12.26
N ASP A 537 -0.69 -14.91 11.89
CA ASP A 537 0.25 -16.02 12.14
C ASP A 537 0.56 -16.17 13.65
N PRO A 538 0.10 -17.24 14.34
CA PRO A 538 0.38 -17.45 15.76
C PRO A 538 1.86 -17.67 16.06
N GLU A 539 2.64 -18.17 15.10
CA GLU A 539 4.07 -18.39 15.28
C GLU A 539 4.84 -17.08 15.39
N ARG A 540 4.32 -15.96 14.86
CA ARG A 540 4.93 -14.63 15.08
C ARG A 540 4.95 -14.27 16.56
N ILE A 541 3.88 -14.63 17.29
CA ILE A 541 3.74 -14.34 18.73
C ILE A 541 4.78 -15.12 19.53
N ARG A 542 4.96 -16.41 19.21
CA ARG A 542 5.97 -17.26 19.84
C ARG A 542 7.39 -16.78 19.55
N ARG A 543 7.70 -16.47 18.28
CA ARG A 543 9.00 -15.90 17.89
C ARG A 543 9.30 -14.56 18.58
N PHE A 544 8.29 -13.70 18.73
CA PHE A 544 8.45 -12.43 19.43
C PHE A 544 8.81 -12.64 20.91
N LYS A 545 8.13 -13.56 21.59
CA LYS A 545 8.41 -13.93 22.98
C LYS A 545 9.84 -14.45 23.14
N GLU A 546 10.26 -15.38 22.28
CA GLU A 546 11.61 -15.94 22.28
C GLU A 546 12.68 -14.85 22.05
N ASP A 547 12.44 -13.94 21.11
CA ASP A 547 13.34 -12.82 20.84
C ASP A 547 13.45 -11.86 22.02
N CYS A 548 12.32 -11.50 22.63
CA CYS A 548 12.29 -10.67 23.84
C CYS A 548 13.04 -11.33 25.01
N SER A 549 12.89 -12.65 25.20
CA SER A 549 13.61 -13.38 26.23
C SER A 549 15.12 -13.31 26.02
N ARG A 550 15.59 -13.54 24.78
CA ARG A 550 17.02 -13.40 24.44
C ARG A 550 17.53 -12.00 24.70
N THR A 551 16.79 -10.97 24.29
CA THR A 551 17.17 -9.57 24.55
C THR A 551 17.30 -9.29 26.06
N LEU A 552 16.40 -9.81 26.89
CA LEU A 552 16.49 -9.64 28.34
C LEU A 552 17.68 -10.37 28.96
N ASP A 553 18.01 -11.57 28.46
CA ASP A 553 19.20 -12.31 28.89
C ASP A 553 20.50 -11.57 28.52
N GLU A 554 20.56 -10.97 27.33
CA GLU A 554 21.68 -10.14 26.86
C GLU A 554 21.84 -8.85 27.67
N LEU A 555 20.74 -8.25 28.13
CA LEU A 555 20.78 -7.14 29.09
C LEU A 555 21.16 -7.61 30.50
N GLY A 556 21.06 -8.91 30.77
CA GLY A 556 21.30 -9.61 32.02
C GLY A 556 22.78 -9.76 32.39
N GLY A 557 23.58 -10.15 31.40
CA GLY A 557 25.04 -10.34 31.49
C GLY A 557 25.81 -9.03 31.39
#